data_AF-A0A2S9JUT5-F1
#
_entry.id   AF-A0A2S9JUT5-F1
#
_cell.length_a   1.000
_cell.length_b   1.000
_cell.length_c   1.000
_cell.angle_alpha   90.00
_cell.angle_beta   90.00
_cell.angle_gamma   90.00
#
_symmetry.space_group_name_H-M   'P 1'
#
loop_
_entity.id
_entity.type
_entity.pdbx_description
1 polymer ?
#
loop_
_entity_poly.entity_id
_entity_poly.type
_entity_poly.pdbx_seq_one_letter_code
_entity_poly.pdbx_strand_id
1 'polypeptide(L)'
;MEETNTNKALNSEKLKDYKEPDEKIPIGSIVSTYAHPFTESNNEILITNYAHFTPPLMIVAEKRYGAKYNPTTGDEEDNDSYRCIYYSTSSGGVEENWFKRRELKFINIGENDFFIDNKSNGVEKMKKDFLGEQAILASVDLEMGKKKMWSDSEGDFTKLKVNNLLDFLPPLGTIVDFKANEDYQKYSEKDRKISHRKSKVMVKLRWLNNITGKYSEEYFPMVALKLIKKETVELKEYRTSLYYETQKKIELEDSKLFVAKTPLKFHDVIWKHYFYIYRFKDLFTGKLHDFKFNKLQDVTQTDRVNPNTLESIFNGTDFQYKQVLGFFKVEKRTNFEGKWFEIEYSDKNERYSKRIIYIDELISEKAEGDKPSDKDRLLIKANCLLRNGAVRHFKISRIKSYRRVPDEFVEYFVPKK
;
A
#
# COMPACT_ATOMS: atom_id res chain seq x y z
N MET A 1 -6.65 -41.48 55.51
CA MET A 1 -7.81 -41.67 54.61
C MET A 1 -9.01 -41.21 55.43
N GLU A 2 -9.68 -40.09 55.18
CA GLU A 2 -9.92 -39.34 53.95
C GLU A 2 -9.84 -37.83 54.21
N GLU A 3 -9.21 -37.10 53.29
CA GLU A 3 -9.26 -35.65 53.19
C GLU A 3 -10.50 -35.24 52.40
N THR A 4 -11.35 -34.39 52.97
CA THR A 4 -12.46 -33.76 52.23
C THR A 4 -12.03 -32.40 51.69
N ASN A 5 -11.62 -32.43 50.42
CA ASN A 5 -11.45 -31.28 49.53
C ASN A 5 -12.77 -30.52 49.38
N THR A 6 -12.77 -29.22 49.68
CA THR A 6 -13.82 -28.28 49.22
C THR A 6 -13.22 -27.26 48.25
N ASN A 7 -12.96 -27.72 47.02
CA ASN A 7 -12.71 -26.85 45.88
C ASN A 7 -14.03 -26.20 45.43
N LYS A 8 -14.26 -24.95 45.85
CA LYS A 8 -15.29 -24.09 45.25
C LYS A 8 -14.80 -23.63 43.88
N ALA A 9 -15.47 -24.10 42.83
CA ALA A 9 -15.26 -23.64 41.47
C ALA A 9 -15.52 -22.12 41.36
N LEU A 10 -14.52 -21.37 40.90
CA LEU A 10 -14.68 -19.98 40.49
C LEU A 10 -15.49 -19.96 39.20
N ASN A 11 -16.74 -19.51 39.30
CA ASN A 11 -17.63 -19.34 38.15
C ASN A 11 -17.08 -18.28 37.18
N SER A 12 -17.10 -18.64 35.90
CA SER A 12 -16.85 -17.76 34.76
C SER A 12 -18.00 -16.74 34.63
N GLU A 13 -17.92 -15.62 35.35
CA GLU A 13 -18.86 -14.52 35.13
C GLU A 13 -18.51 -13.80 33.83
N LYS A 14 -19.44 -13.85 32.85
CA LYS A 14 -19.43 -12.98 31.68
C LYS A 14 -19.46 -11.53 32.17
N LEU A 15 -18.40 -10.78 31.88
CA LEU A 15 -18.30 -9.35 32.15
C LEU A 15 -19.45 -8.61 31.46
N LYS A 16 -20.28 -7.90 32.23
CA LYS A 16 -21.37 -7.07 31.73
C LYS A 16 -20.83 -5.98 30.80
N ASP A 17 -21.33 -5.93 29.57
CA ASP A 17 -21.08 -4.83 28.62
C ASP A 17 -22.00 -3.65 28.94
N TYR A 18 -21.38 -2.50 29.22
CA TYR A 18 -22.06 -1.22 29.39
C TYR A 18 -21.83 -0.37 28.14
N LYS A 19 -22.87 0.36 27.71
CA LYS A 19 -22.79 1.31 26.59
C LYS A 19 -21.72 2.36 26.87
N GLU A 20 -20.81 2.54 25.92
CA GLU A 20 -19.75 3.55 26.02
C GLU A 20 -20.35 4.97 25.96
N PRO A 21 -19.88 5.91 26.78
CA PRO A 21 -20.29 7.31 26.66
C PRO A 21 -19.84 7.88 25.30
N ASP A 22 -20.60 8.83 24.76
CA ASP A 22 -20.27 9.52 23.51
C ASP A 22 -19.08 10.46 23.77
N GLU A 23 -17.87 10.03 23.37
CA GLU A 23 -16.59 10.67 23.73
C GLU A 23 -15.93 11.35 22.52
N LYS A 24 -15.48 12.61 22.66
CA LYS A 24 -14.73 13.35 21.61
C LYS A 24 -13.41 12.69 21.20
N ILE A 25 -12.73 12.02 22.13
CA ILE A 25 -11.50 11.25 21.89
C ILE A 25 -11.60 9.98 22.74
N PRO A 26 -12.06 8.85 22.17
CA PRO A 26 -12.11 7.58 22.88
C PRO A 26 -10.71 6.96 23.03
N ILE A 27 -10.57 6.02 23.97
CA ILE A 27 -9.37 5.18 24.12
C ILE A 27 -9.16 4.37 22.82
N GLY A 28 -7.91 4.26 22.38
CA GLY A 28 -7.54 3.64 21.10
C GLY A 28 -7.49 4.63 19.93
N SER A 29 -7.95 5.87 20.12
CA SER A 29 -7.79 6.92 19.11
C SER A 29 -6.34 7.27 18.87
N ILE A 30 -6.02 7.60 17.62
CA ILE A 30 -4.74 8.18 17.22
C ILE A 30 -4.84 9.70 17.32
N VAL A 31 -3.91 10.27 18.07
CA VAL A 31 -3.83 11.69 18.39
C VAL A 31 -2.42 12.20 18.13
N SER A 32 -2.26 13.51 18.07
CA SER A 32 -0.94 14.14 18.14
C SER A 32 -1.05 15.52 18.79
N THR A 33 0.08 16.18 19.02
CA THR A 33 0.09 17.57 19.47
C THR A 33 -0.28 18.50 18.32
N TYR A 34 -0.72 19.73 18.62
CA TYR A 34 -1.05 20.72 17.59
C TYR A 34 0.12 21.08 16.66
N ALA A 35 1.37 20.83 17.08
CA ALA A 35 2.56 21.04 16.27
C ALA A 35 2.72 20.03 15.12
N HIS A 36 2.04 18.89 15.16
CA HIS A 36 2.05 17.93 14.05
C HIS A 36 1.36 18.52 12.81
N PRO A 37 1.73 18.19 11.57
CA PRO A 37 1.04 18.71 10.39
C PRO A 37 -0.31 18.02 10.11
N PHE A 38 -0.46 16.74 10.44
CA PHE A 38 -1.66 15.97 10.08
C PHE A 38 -2.92 16.46 10.78
N THR A 39 -4.06 16.27 10.13
CA THR A 39 -5.39 16.58 10.66
C THR A 39 -6.33 15.43 10.33
N GLU A 40 -7.50 15.35 10.96
CA GLU A 40 -8.49 14.30 10.69
C GLU A 40 -8.80 14.13 9.20
N SER A 41 -8.87 15.24 8.44
CA SER A 41 -9.15 15.22 7.00
C SER A 41 -7.90 15.07 6.12
N ASN A 42 -6.71 15.42 6.62
CA ASN A 42 -5.49 15.50 5.81
C ASN A 42 -4.31 14.79 6.48
N ASN A 43 -4.04 13.57 5.99
CA ASN A 43 -2.95 12.70 6.43
C ASN A 43 -1.87 12.47 5.35
N GLU A 44 -2.05 13.00 4.14
CA GLU A 44 -1.11 12.83 3.01
C GLU A 44 -0.24 14.09 2.81
N ILE A 45 0.27 14.66 3.89
CA ILE A 45 1.07 15.90 3.86
C ILE A 45 2.56 15.56 3.67
N LEU A 46 3.21 16.26 2.74
CA LEU A 46 4.65 16.16 2.51
C LEU A 46 5.37 17.14 3.44
N ILE A 47 6.28 16.62 4.26
CA ILE A 47 7.02 17.39 5.26
C ILE A 47 8.37 17.79 4.68
N THR A 48 8.72 19.07 4.72
CA THR A 48 10.00 19.56 4.18
C THR A 48 11.03 19.75 5.30
N ASN A 49 11.61 20.94 5.41
CA ASN A 49 12.62 21.31 6.40
C ASN A 49 12.36 20.77 7.80
N TYR A 50 13.42 20.27 8.45
CA TYR A 50 13.42 19.77 9.84
C TYR A 50 12.35 18.69 10.13
N ALA A 51 12.15 17.75 9.21
CA ALA A 51 11.17 16.67 9.37
C ALA A 51 11.32 15.85 10.67
N HIS A 52 12.53 15.77 11.25
CA HIS A 52 12.79 15.08 12.52
C HIS A 52 12.21 15.80 13.77
N PHE A 53 11.78 17.06 13.64
CA PHE A 53 11.03 17.77 14.69
C PHE A 53 9.52 17.51 14.63
N THR A 54 9.07 16.71 13.66
CA THR A 54 7.65 16.34 13.58
C THR A 54 7.30 15.48 14.79
N PRO A 55 6.27 15.84 15.59
CA PRO A 55 5.84 15.01 16.70
C PRO A 55 5.45 13.57 16.28
N PRO A 56 5.42 12.61 17.20
CA PRO A 56 4.85 11.30 16.93
C PRO A 56 3.32 11.36 16.77
N LEU A 57 2.76 10.39 16.05
CA LEU A 57 1.37 9.99 16.22
C LEU A 57 1.31 9.05 17.41
N MET A 58 0.43 9.37 18.34
CA MET A 58 0.31 8.68 19.62
C MET A 58 -1.05 8.02 19.72
N ILE A 59 -1.13 6.96 20.51
CA ILE A 59 -2.38 6.21 20.73
C ILE A 59 -2.84 6.44 22.16
N VAL A 60 -4.11 6.80 22.35
CA VAL A 60 -4.69 6.99 23.68
C VAL A 60 -4.83 5.63 24.38
N ALA A 61 -4.03 5.41 25.41
CA ALA A 61 -4.03 4.18 26.21
C ALA A 61 -4.94 4.27 27.44
N GLU A 62 -4.97 5.43 28.09
CA GLU A 62 -5.75 5.68 29.32
C GLU A 62 -6.33 7.08 29.32
N LYS A 63 -7.44 7.26 30.03
CA LYS A 63 -8.11 8.55 30.21
C LYS A 63 -8.50 8.77 31.67
N ARG A 64 -8.14 9.92 32.21
CA ARG A 64 -8.61 10.42 33.51
C ARG A 64 -9.57 11.57 33.24
N TYR A 65 -10.75 11.46 33.82
CA TYR A 65 -11.79 12.47 33.69
C TYR A 65 -11.57 13.56 34.73
N GLY A 66 -11.35 14.78 34.25
CA GLY A 66 -11.14 15.95 35.09
C GLY A 66 -12.45 16.47 35.66
N ALA A 67 -12.35 17.34 36.66
CA ALA A 67 -13.49 18.15 37.07
C ALA A 67 -13.89 19.06 35.90
N LYS A 68 -15.20 19.11 35.60
CA LYS A 68 -15.74 19.95 34.52
C LYS A 68 -15.61 21.45 34.79
N TYR A 69 -15.33 21.85 36.03
CA TYR A 69 -15.29 23.25 36.44
C TYR A 69 -14.00 23.55 37.18
N ASN A 70 -13.43 24.72 36.91
CA ASN A 70 -12.34 25.24 37.71
C ASN A 70 -12.87 25.64 39.11
N PRO A 71 -12.33 25.08 40.21
CA PRO A 71 -12.84 25.35 41.55
C PRO A 71 -12.64 26.80 42.01
N THR A 72 -11.78 27.57 41.34
CA THR A 72 -11.45 28.95 41.67
C THR A 72 -12.21 29.96 40.82
N THR A 73 -12.42 29.68 39.53
CA THR A 73 -13.11 30.62 38.60
C THR A 73 -14.55 30.24 38.29
N GLY A 74 -14.94 28.98 38.50
CA GLY A 74 -16.26 28.45 38.17
C GLY A 74 -16.49 28.17 36.67
N ASP A 75 -15.50 28.45 35.82
CA ASP A 75 -15.59 28.24 34.37
C ASP A 75 -15.57 26.75 34.02
N GLU A 76 -16.27 26.38 32.93
CA GLU A 76 -16.12 25.03 32.35
C GLU A 76 -14.70 24.84 31.83
N GLU A 77 -13.96 23.91 32.44
CA GLU A 77 -12.61 23.58 32.05
C GLU A 77 -12.52 22.09 31.72
N ASP A 78 -12.10 21.77 30.49
CA ASP A 78 -11.84 20.40 30.06
C ASP A 78 -10.49 19.94 30.62
N ASN A 79 -10.53 19.50 31.88
CA ASN A 79 -9.38 18.99 32.63
C ASN A 79 -9.12 17.49 32.38
N ASP A 80 -9.70 16.91 31.34
CA ASP A 80 -9.43 15.53 30.98
C ASP A 80 -7.93 15.35 30.63
N SER A 81 -7.35 14.30 31.20
CA SER A 81 -5.95 13.91 30.99
C SER A 81 -5.89 12.57 30.27
N TYR A 82 -5.02 12.48 29.26
CA TYR A 82 -4.88 11.34 28.37
C TYR A 82 -3.47 10.79 28.47
N ARG A 83 -3.32 9.50 28.82
CA ARG A 83 -2.05 8.79 28.69
C ARG A 83 -1.94 8.32 27.25
N CYS A 84 -0.97 8.86 26.52
CA CYS A 84 -0.72 8.52 25.13
C CYS A 84 0.58 7.74 25.02
N ILE A 85 0.59 6.72 24.16
CA ILE A 85 1.77 5.88 23.90
C ILE A 85 2.20 6.00 22.44
N TYR A 86 3.50 5.94 22.19
CA TYR A 86 4.07 5.89 20.84
C TYR A 86 5.40 5.14 20.86
N TYR A 87 5.82 4.65 19.70
CA TYR A 87 7.15 4.06 19.56
C TYR A 87 8.14 5.11 19.09
N SER A 88 9.34 5.10 19.67
CA SER A 88 10.43 6.00 19.34
C SER A 88 11.59 5.18 18.79
N THR A 89 11.89 5.35 17.50
CA THR A 89 12.98 4.62 16.85
C THR A 89 14.34 5.01 17.46
N SER A 90 14.47 6.25 17.94
CA SER A 90 15.67 6.74 18.64
C SER A 90 15.94 6.06 19.97
N SER A 91 14.91 5.81 20.79
CA SER A 91 15.07 5.08 22.06
C SER A 91 14.97 3.56 21.87
N GLY A 92 14.48 3.10 20.72
CA GLY A 92 14.25 1.68 20.42
C GLY A 92 13.13 1.09 21.28
N GLY A 93 12.25 1.94 21.81
CA GLY A 93 11.27 1.56 22.81
C GLY A 93 9.98 2.37 22.71
N VAL A 94 9.05 2.03 23.59
CA VAL A 94 7.77 2.70 23.69
C VAL A 94 7.88 3.78 24.74
N GLU A 95 7.36 4.96 24.41
CA GLU A 95 7.32 6.10 25.30
C GLU A 95 5.86 6.41 25.64
N GLU A 96 5.64 6.85 26.87
CA GLU A 96 4.31 7.15 27.39
C GLU A 96 4.31 8.51 28.06
N ASN A 97 3.37 9.38 27.68
CA ASN A 97 3.25 10.72 28.24
C ASN A 97 1.79 11.07 28.55
N TRP A 98 1.59 11.87 29.60
CA TRP A 98 0.28 12.42 29.96
C TRP A 98 0.10 13.80 29.33
N PHE A 99 -1.04 13.99 28.66
CA PHE A 99 -1.41 15.25 28.03
C PHE A 99 -2.80 15.69 28.48
N LYS A 100 -3.01 16.99 28.60
CA LYS A 100 -4.35 17.58 28.75
C LYS A 100 -5.08 17.56 27.41
N ARG A 101 -6.41 17.55 27.45
CA ARG A 101 -7.24 17.58 26.24
C ARG A 101 -6.85 18.69 25.25
N ARG A 102 -6.56 19.88 25.76
CA ARG A 102 -6.20 21.09 25.00
C ARG A 102 -4.86 21.01 24.26
N GLU A 103 -4.01 20.04 24.61
CA GLU A 103 -2.69 19.85 23.97
C GLU A 103 -2.78 18.89 22.78
N LEU A 104 -3.89 18.14 22.69
CA LEU A 104 -4.09 17.08 21.72
C LEU A 104 -5.08 17.49 20.64
N LYS A 105 -4.75 17.05 19.43
CA LYS A 105 -5.70 16.97 18.31
C LYS A 105 -5.95 15.53 17.93
N PHE A 106 -7.18 15.27 17.53
CA PHE A 106 -7.61 13.99 17.01
C PHE A 106 -7.17 13.83 15.55
N ILE A 107 -6.71 12.64 15.18
CA ILE A 107 -6.23 12.33 13.82
C ILE A 107 -7.04 11.21 13.19
N ASN A 108 -7.25 10.09 13.90
CA ASN A 108 -8.01 8.96 13.38
C ASN A 108 -8.49 8.04 14.51
N ILE A 109 -9.55 7.29 14.26
CA ILE A 109 -9.89 6.10 15.04
C ILE A 109 -8.90 5.01 14.59
N GLY A 110 -8.06 4.49 15.49
CA GLY A 110 -7.09 3.46 15.12
C GLY A 110 -7.78 2.20 14.59
N GLU A 111 -7.14 1.49 13.65
CA GLU A 111 -7.65 0.19 13.16
C GLU A 111 -7.47 -0.89 14.24
N ASN A 112 -8.42 -0.99 15.16
CA ASN A 112 -8.42 -1.92 16.28
C ASN A 112 -9.72 -2.74 16.39
N ASP A 113 -10.54 -2.75 15.34
CA ASP A 113 -11.84 -3.45 15.26
C ASP A 113 -11.74 -4.89 15.78
N PHE A 114 -10.72 -5.63 15.32
CA PHE A 114 -10.46 -7.00 15.73
C PHE A 114 -10.44 -7.17 17.26
N PHE A 115 -9.83 -6.23 17.97
CA PHE A 115 -9.68 -6.30 19.41
C PHE A 115 -10.86 -5.66 20.16
N ILE A 116 -11.54 -4.69 19.56
CA ILE A 116 -12.82 -4.19 20.07
C ILE A 116 -13.84 -5.34 20.09
N ASP A 117 -13.93 -6.11 19.01
CA ASP A 117 -14.87 -7.23 18.86
C ASP A 117 -14.61 -8.37 19.86
N ASN A 118 -13.37 -8.49 20.34
CA ASN A 118 -12.96 -9.53 21.28
C ASN A 118 -12.80 -9.02 22.73
N LYS A 119 -13.18 -7.76 23.02
CA LYS A 119 -13.05 -7.11 24.34
C LYS A 119 -13.82 -7.82 25.47
N SER A 120 -14.87 -8.56 25.13
CA SER A 120 -15.70 -9.33 26.07
C SER A 120 -15.20 -10.77 26.28
N ASN A 121 -14.20 -11.23 25.51
CA ASN A 121 -13.65 -12.57 25.68
C ASN A 121 -12.82 -12.64 26.97
N GLY A 122 -12.90 -13.78 27.66
CA GLY A 122 -12.02 -14.06 28.79
C GLY A 122 -10.56 -14.20 28.37
N VAL A 123 -9.62 -13.82 29.25
CA VAL A 123 -8.17 -13.88 29.01
C VAL A 123 -7.71 -15.27 28.54
N GLU A 124 -8.25 -16.34 29.12
CA GLU A 124 -7.90 -17.72 28.75
C GLU A 124 -8.28 -18.06 27.30
N LYS A 125 -9.42 -17.56 26.81
CA LYS A 125 -9.82 -17.75 25.41
C LYS A 125 -8.87 -16.98 24.48
N MET A 126 -8.54 -15.74 24.83
CA MET A 126 -7.59 -14.93 24.04
C MET A 126 -6.20 -15.58 23.98
N LYS A 127 -5.73 -16.18 25.08
CA LYS A 127 -4.48 -16.95 25.08
C LYS A 127 -4.54 -18.11 24.08
N LYS A 128 -5.63 -18.87 24.07
CA LYS A 128 -5.79 -20.00 23.14
C LYS A 128 -5.85 -19.55 21.68
N ASP A 129 -6.53 -18.44 21.41
CA ASP A 129 -6.84 -18.01 20.04
C ASP A 129 -5.73 -17.17 19.40
N PHE A 130 -4.90 -16.46 20.19
CA PHE A 130 -4.00 -15.41 19.67
C PHE A 130 -2.54 -15.49 20.13
N LEU A 131 -2.16 -16.44 20.98
CA LEU A 131 -0.73 -16.62 21.30
C LEU A 131 0.07 -17.00 20.05
N GLY A 132 1.21 -16.36 19.86
CA GLY A 132 2.07 -16.54 18.69
C GLY A 132 1.64 -15.74 17.46
N GLU A 133 0.44 -15.15 17.46
CA GLU A 133 0.04 -14.22 16.40
C GLU A 133 0.84 -12.92 16.45
N GLN A 134 0.83 -12.18 15.34
CA GLN A 134 1.61 -10.97 15.19
C GLN A 134 0.74 -9.72 15.38
N ALA A 135 1.28 -8.74 16.09
CA ALA A 135 0.62 -7.46 16.31
C ALA A 135 1.63 -6.31 16.27
N ILE A 136 1.10 -5.12 16.03
CA ILE A 136 1.86 -3.88 15.92
C ILE A 136 1.03 -2.72 16.47
N LEU A 137 1.64 -1.58 16.80
CA LEU A 137 0.87 -0.42 17.22
C LEU A 137 -0.05 0.07 16.09
N ALA A 138 -1.29 0.44 16.42
CA ALA A 138 -2.30 0.87 15.47
C ALA A 138 -1.92 2.12 14.64
N SER A 139 -0.93 2.89 15.10
CA SER A 139 -0.39 4.06 14.38
C SER A 139 0.50 3.72 13.19
N VAL A 140 0.90 2.45 13.00
CA VAL A 140 1.91 2.03 12.01
C VAL A 140 1.63 2.51 10.60
N ASP A 141 0.38 2.43 10.13
CA ASP A 141 0.02 2.78 8.75
C ASP A 141 0.20 4.28 8.49
N LEU A 142 -0.21 5.11 9.45
CA LEU A 142 -0.05 6.56 9.37
C LEU A 142 1.41 6.97 9.51
N GLU A 143 2.16 6.34 10.40
CA GLU A 143 3.61 6.59 10.57
C GLU A 143 4.39 6.21 9.31
N MET A 144 4.17 5.01 8.76
CA MET A 144 4.78 4.57 7.51
C MET A 144 4.38 5.44 6.31
N GLY A 145 3.21 6.09 6.38
CA GLY A 145 2.70 7.02 5.37
C GLY A 145 3.36 8.41 5.40
N LYS A 146 4.05 8.79 6.49
CA LYS A 146 4.73 10.09 6.58
C LYS A 146 5.84 10.16 5.54
N LYS A 147 5.81 11.23 4.74
CA LYS A 147 6.79 11.47 3.67
C LYS A 147 7.54 12.76 3.93
N LYS A 148 8.86 12.70 3.83
CA LYS A 148 9.75 13.86 3.79
C LYS A 148 10.18 14.19 2.37
N MET A 149 10.19 15.46 2.03
CA MET A 149 10.65 15.96 0.73
C MET A 149 11.92 16.79 0.92
N TRP A 150 12.88 16.60 0.02
CA TRP A 150 14.05 17.47 -0.08
C TRP A 150 14.37 17.77 -1.54
N SER A 151 14.93 18.95 -1.79
CA SER A 151 15.38 19.38 -3.10
C SER A 151 16.81 18.92 -3.33
N ASP A 152 17.02 18.12 -4.36
CA ASP A 152 18.35 17.82 -4.86
C ASP A 152 18.68 18.82 -5.99
N SER A 153 19.58 19.74 -5.71
CA SER A 153 20.08 20.72 -6.67
C SER A 153 21.36 20.21 -7.33
N GLU A 154 21.23 19.15 -8.13
CA GLU A 154 22.24 18.76 -9.11
C GLU A 154 21.88 19.40 -10.47
N GLY A 155 22.48 20.57 -10.76
CA GLY A 155 22.32 21.32 -12.02
C GLY A 155 21.11 22.28 -12.08
N ASP A 156 20.78 22.76 -13.29
CA ASP A 156 19.68 23.72 -13.56
C ASP A 156 18.26 23.15 -13.34
N PHE A 157 18.13 21.89 -12.92
CA PHE A 157 16.85 21.23 -12.67
C PHE A 157 16.77 20.75 -11.22
N THR A 158 15.91 21.39 -10.42
CA THR A 158 15.59 20.93 -9.07
C THR A 158 14.78 19.64 -9.13
N LYS A 159 15.40 18.50 -8.80
CA LYS A 159 14.67 17.24 -8.63
C LYS A 159 14.22 17.13 -7.19
N LEU A 160 12.90 17.11 -6.98
CA LEU A 160 12.32 16.83 -5.68
C LEU A 160 12.38 15.33 -5.42
N LYS A 161 13.10 14.93 -4.37
CA LYS A 161 13.14 13.55 -3.88
C LYS A 161 12.21 13.42 -2.67
N VAL A 162 11.37 12.39 -2.67
CA VAL A 162 10.42 12.10 -1.60
C VAL A 162 10.78 10.76 -0.98
N ASN A 163 11.03 10.77 0.33
CA ASN A 163 11.38 9.59 1.12
C ASN A 163 10.41 9.42 2.28
N ASN A 164 10.33 8.24 2.88
CA ASN A 164 9.54 8.06 4.09
C ASN A 164 10.25 8.66 5.32
N LEU A 165 9.47 9.15 6.28
CA LEU A 165 9.92 9.57 7.61
C LEU A 165 9.58 8.46 8.60
N LEU A 166 10.60 7.80 9.16
CA LEU A 166 10.45 6.53 9.90
C LEU A 166 10.87 6.63 11.38
N ASP A 167 10.90 7.85 11.92
CA ASP A 167 11.45 8.15 13.25
C ASP A 167 10.60 7.56 14.39
N PHE A 168 9.33 7.26 14.12
CA PHE A 168 8.37 6.69 15.09
C PHE A 168 7.68 5.42 14.57
N LEU A 169 8.35 4.67 13.69
CA LEU A 169 7.81 3.44 13.12
C LEU A 169 7.88 2.28 14.14
N PRO A 170 6.75 1.78 14.66
CA PRO A 170 6.74 0.70 15.64
C PRO A 170 7.20 -0.64 15.03
N PRO A 171 7.90 -1.51 15.77
CA PRO A 171 8.33 -2.82 15.29
C PRO A 171 7.16 -3.81 15.25
N LEU A 172 7.25 -4.82 14.39
CA LEU A 172 6.34 -5.97 14.40
C LEU A 172 6.68 -6.86 15.60
N GLY A 173 5.69 -7.15 16.45
CA GLY A 173 5.84 -7.99 17.63
C GLY A 173 5.03 -9.27 17.55
N THR A 174 5.46 -10.27 18.32
CA THR A 174 4.71 -11.51 18.54
C THR A 174 4.00 -11.44 19.90
N ILE A 175 2.74 -11.84 19.93
CA ILE A 175 1.95 -11.94 21.16
C ILE A 175 2.46 -13.12 21.99
N VAL A 176 2.90 -12.85 23.23
CA VAL A 176 3.46 -13.87 24.14
C VAL A 176 2.66 -14.08 25.41
N ASP A 177 1.81 -13.13 25.82
CA ASP A 177 0.95 -13.28 26.99
C ASP A 177 -0.24 -12.29 26.97
N PHE A 178 -1.25 -12.58 27.79
CA PHE A 178 -2.40 -11.72 28.06
C PHE A 178 -2.61 -11.57 29.55
N LYS A 179 -2.91 -10.33 29.99
CA LYS A 179 -3.19 -9.99 31.38
C LYS A 179 -4.47 -9.17 31.48
N ALA A 180 -5.35 -9.52 32.42
CA ALA A 180 -6.49 -8.68 32.77
C ALA A 180 -6.03 -7.48 33.61
N ASN A 181 -6.64 -6.34 33.37
CA ASN A 181 -6.48 -5.15 34.18
C ASN A 181 -7.71 -5.01 35.09
N GLU A 182 -7.56 -5.41 36.35
CA GLU A 182 -8.66 -5.39 37.33
C GLU A 182 -9.15 -3.96 37.62
N ASP A 183 -8.23 -2.99 37.53
CA ASP A 183 -8.45 -1.56 37.75
C ASP A 183 -8.84 -0.79 36.46
N TYR A 184 -9.49 -1.46 35.50
CA TYR A 184 -9.81 -0.86 34.20
C TYR A 184 -10.74 0.35 34.26
N GLN A 185 -11.53 0.48 35.34
CA GLN A 185 -12.47 1.56 35.51
C GLN A 185 -12.60 1.92 36.99
N LYS A 186 -12.39 3.21 37.32
CA LYS A 186 -12.62 3.75 38.67
C LYS A 186 -13.71 4.80 38.62
N TYR A 187 -14.57 4.80 39.64
CA TYR A 187 -15.66 5.76 39.78
C TYR A 187 -15.30 6.78 40.87
N SER A 188 -15.71 8.03 40.66
CA SER A 188 -15.66 9.05 41.71
C SER A 188 -16.75 8.73 42.76
N GLU A 189 -16.36 8.66 44.02
CA GLU A 189 -17.28 8.43 45.15
C GLU A 189 -18.33 9.55 45.27
N LYS A 190 -17.99 10.78 44.87
CA LYS A 190 -18.86 11.96 45.00
C LYS A 190 -19.94 12.03 43.92
N ASP A 191 -19.59 11.75 42.67
CA ASP A 191 -20.48 12.01 41.53
C ASP A 191 -21.05 10.74 40.88
N ARG A 192 -20.60 9.55 41.34
CA ARG A 192 -20.86 8.25 40.69
C ARG A 192 -20.49 8.21 39.20
N LYS A 193 -19.69 9.18 38.73
CA LYS A 193 -19.18 9.26 37.36
C LYS A 193 -17.84 8.55 37.25
N ILE A 194 -17.50 8.11 36.04
CA ILE A 194 -16.21 7.49 35.75
C ILE A 194 -15.12 8.55 35.95
N SER A 195 -14.14 8.27 36.79
CA SER A 195 -12.98 9.14 37.04
C SER A 195 -11.75 8.70 36.26
N HIS A 196 -11.66 7.41 35.94
CA HIS A 196 -10.50 6.82 35.28
C HIS A 196 -10.94 5.62 34.44
N ARG A 197 -10.42 5.55 33.21
CA ARG A 197 -10.69 4.48 32.26
C ARG A 197 -9.39 4.00 31.61
N LYS A 198 -9.22 2.68 31.55
CA LYS A 198 -8.09 1.98 30.91
C LYS A 198 -8.60 0.83 30.05
N SER A 199 -7.71 0.23 29.26
CA SER A 199 -8.01 -1.06 28.63
C SER A 199 -8.19 -2.16 29.68
N LYS A 200 -9.24 -2.97 29.51
CA LYS A 200 -9.54 -4.17 30.33
C LYS A 200 -8.46 -5.25 30.16
N VAL A 201 -7.85 -5.30 28.99
CA VAL A 201 -6.89 -6.35 28.59
C VAL A 201 -5.58 -5.68 28.19
N MET A 202 -4.50 -6.24 28.71
CA MET A 202 -3.13 -5.92 28.34
C MET A 202 -2.54 -7.12 27.59
N VAL A 203 -1.82 -6.86 26.52
CA VAL A 203 -1.19 -7.87 25.66
C VAL A 203 0.31 -7.68 25.74
N LYS A 204 1.04 -8.75 26.05
CA LYS A 204 2.50 -8.73 26.06
C LYS A 204 3.00 -9.00 24.65
N LEU A 205 3.76 -8.07 24.09
CA LEU A 205 4.44 -8.27 22.81
C LEU A 205 5.93 -8.49 23.04
N ARG A 206 6.52 -9.37 22.23
CA ARG A 206 7.97 -9.57 22.09
C ARG A 206 8.41 -9.10 20.72
N TRP A 207 9.44 -8.26 20.65
CA TRP A 207 10.03 -7.81 19.38
C TRP A 207 11.54 -7.68 19.48
N LEU A 208 12.23 -7.64 18.34
CA LEU A 208 13.66 -7.36 18.28
C LEU A 208 13.89 -5.85 18.41
N ASN A 209 14.59 -5.44 19.46
CA ASN A 209 15.00 -4.06 19.63
C ASN A 209 16.37 -3.85 18.97
N ASN A 210 16.37 -3.12 17.86
CA ASN A 210 17.57 -2.90 17.06
C ASN A 210 18.61 -2.00 17.75
N ILE A 211 18.21 -1.17 18.72
CA ILE A 211 19.13 -0.32 19.48
C ILE A 211 19.93 -1.15 20.47
N THR A 212 19.28 -2.09 21.16
CA THR A 212 19.94 -2.95 22.17
C THR A 212 20.46 -4.28 21.61
N GLY A 213 20.05 -4.65 20.40
CA GLY A 213 20.35 -5.94 19.76
C GLY A 213 19.71 -7.14 20.47
N LYS A 214 18.73 -6.91 21.35
CA LYS A 214 18.07 -7.95 22.17
C LYS A 214 16.56 -7.94 21.95
N TYR A 215 15.92 -9.05 22.30
CA TYR A 215 14.46 -9.08 22.37
C TYR A 215 13.98 -8.24 23.55
N SER A 216 13.04 -7.34 23.28
CA SER A 216 12.31 -6.58 24.28
C SER A 216 10.91 -7.15 24.44
N GLU A 217 10.37 -7.07 25.66
CA GLU A 217 9.01 -7.50 25.96
C GLU A 217 8.29 -6.47 26.82
N GLU A 218 7.09 -6.09 26.43
CA GLU A 218 6.30 -5.08 27.13
C GLU A 218 4.81 -5.32 26.99
N TYR A 219 4.04 -4.85 27.98
CA TYR A 219 2.58 -4.96 28.00
C TYR A 219 1.93 -3.72 27.39
N PHE A 220 1.12 -3.94 26.37
CA PHE A 220 0.37 -2.90 25.68
C PHE A 220 -1.11 -2.98 26.01
N PRO A 221 -1.82 -1.84 26.11
CA PRO A 221 -3.27 -1.84 26.05
C PRO A 221 -3.71 -2.46 24.74
N MET A 222 -4.60 -3.45 24.80
CA MET A 222 -5.08 -4.18 23.62
C MET A 222 -5.65 -3.24 22.53
N VAL A 223 -6.36 -2.19 22.96
CA VAL A 223 -6.91 -1.11 22.13
C VAL A 223 -5.88 -0.31 21.33
N ALA A 224 -4.59 -0.38 21.70
CA ALA A 224 -3.51 0.29 20.99
C ALA A 224 -2.84 -0.59 19.93
N LEU A 225 -3.24 -1.86 19.83
CA LEU A 225 -2.68 -2.82 18.91
C LEU A 225 -3.58 -3.04 17.70
N LYS A 226 -2.93 -3.31 16.58
CA LYS A 226 -3.50 -3.83 15.35
C LYS A 226 -3.00 -5.25 15.16
N LEU A 227 -3.91 -6.21 15.02
CA LEU A 227 -3.57 -7.59 14.71
C LEU A 227 -3.18 -7.69 13.23
N ILE A 228 -2.07 -8.35 12.94
CA ILE A 228 -1.65 -8.61 11.57
C ILE A 228 -2.19 -9.96 11.14
N LYS A 229 -3.02 -9.97 10.10
CA LYS A 229 -3.54 -11.20 9.51
C LYS A 229 -2.38 -12.01 8.93
N LYS A 230 -2.37 -13.32 9.19
CA LYS A 230 -1.36 -14.26 8.70
C LYS A 230 -1.09 -14.14 7.19
N GLU A 231 -2.14 -13.95 6.40
CA GLU A 231 -2.06 -13.78 4.94
C GLU A 231 -1.24 -12.55 4.50
N THR A 232 -1.09 -11.56 5.39
CA THR A 232 -0.33 -10.35 5.13
C THR A 232 1.18 -10.60 5.22
N VAL A 233 1.58 -11.61 5.98
CA VAL A 233 2.97 -11.93 6.34
C VAL A 233 3.47 -13.25 5.76
N GLU A 234 2.59 -14.04 5.17
CA GLU A 234 2.97 -15.25 4.43
C GLU A 234 3.27 -14.94 2.97
N LEU A 235 4.51 -15.22 2.57
CA LEU A 235 4.90 -15.13 1.17
C LEU A 235 4.24 -16.26 0.39
N LYS A 236 3.26 -15.94 -0.46
CA LYS A 236 2.77 -16.92 -1.44
C LYS A 236 3.82 -17.15 -2.52
N GLU A 237 3.87 -18.37 -3.05
CA GLU A 237 4.66 -18.67 -4.24
C GLU A 237 4.07 -17.94 -5.45
N TYR A 238 4.90 -17.18 -6.15
CA TYR A 238 4.55 -16.62 -7.46
C TYR A 238 5.44 -17.27 -8.49
N ARG A 239 4.80 -17.89 -9.48
CA ARG A 239 5.50 -18.33 -10.67
C ARG A 239 5.77 -17.11 -11.55
N THR A 240 6.81 -17.19 -12.36
CA THR A 240 7.12 -16.27 -13.47
C THR A 240 6.06 -16.40 -14.58
N SER A 241 4.79 -16.26 -14.23
CA SER A 241 3.64 -16.31 -15.12
C SER A 241 3.22 -14.89 -15.54
N LEU A 242 2.35 -14.85 -16.56
CA LEU A 242 1.73 -13.62 -17.02
C LEU A 242 0.45 -13.36 -16.22
N TYR A 243 0.32 -12.14 -15.74
CA TYR A 243 -0.82 -11.68 -14.97
C TYR A 243 -1.58 -10.64 -15.77
N TYR A 244 -2.81 -10.34 -15.37
CA TYR A 244 -3.59 -9.28 -16.00
C TYR A 244 -4.33 -8.48 -14.97
N GLU A 245 -4.33 -7.17 -15.19
CA GLU A 245 -5.22 -6.25 -14.51
C GLU A 245 -6.42 -5.98 -15.41
N THR A 246 -7.61 -6.14 -14.85
CA THR A 246 -8.85 -5.74 -15.54
C THR A 246 -9.03 -4.23 -15.32
N GLN A 247 -8.76 -3.44 -16.37
CA GLN A 247 -8.95 -1.99 -16.33
C GLN A 247 -10.16 -1.57 -17.17
N LYS A 248 -10.49 -0.26 -17.14
CA LYS A 248 -11.46 0.33 -18.06
C LYS A 248 -11.01 0.04 -19.51
N LYS A 249 -11.95 -0.42 -20.34
CA LYS A 249 -11.69 -0.76 -21.75
C LYS A 249 -10.97 0.39 -22.46
N ILE A 250 -9.86 0.07 -23.12
CA ILE A 250 -9.15 1.00 -24.00
C ILE A 250 -9.74 0.81 -25.39
N GLU A 251 -10.52 1.77 -25.85
CA GLU A 251 -11.02 1.78 -27.22
C GLU A 251 -9.90 2.24 -28.16
N LEU A 252 -9.67 1.48 -29.23
CA LEU A 252 -8.70 1.87 -30.24
C LEU A 252 -9.36 2.93 -31.13
N GLU A 253 -8.78 4.14 -31.16
CA GLU A 253 -9.26 5.25 -31.99
C GLU A 253 -9.37 4.81 -33.47
N ASP A 254 -10.45 5.20 -34.14
CA ASP A 254 -10.79 4.80 -35.52
C ASP A 254 -10.93 3.29 -35.76
N SER A 255 -10.94 2.46 -34.70
CA SER A 255 -11.09 1.00 -34.79
C SER A 255 -12.29 0.51 -34.00
N LYS A 256 -12.83 -0.65 -34.41
CA LYS A 256 -13.92 -1.35 -33.68
C LYS A 256 -13.40 -2.28 -32.58
N LEU A 257 -12.08 -2.29 -32.36
CA LEU A 257 -11.41 -3.12 -31.37
C LEU A 257 -11.26 -2.37 -30.05
N PHE A 258 -11.30 -3.14 -28.96
CA PHE A 258 -10.99 -2.63 -27.63
C PHE A 258 -10.06 -3.58 -26.91
N VAL A 259 -9.19 -3.01 -26.08
CA VAL A 259 -8.33 -3.75 -25.16
C VAL A 259 -9.02 -3.79 -23.80
N ALA A 260 -9.32 -4.99 -23.31
CA ALA A 260 -10.07 -5.23 -22.08
C ALA A 260 -9.19 -5.53 -20.86
N LYS A 261 -7.94 -5.95 -21.09
CA LYS A 261 -7.02 -6.37 -20.04
C LYS A 261 -5.63 -5.81 -20.30
N THR A 262 -4.92 -5.46 -19.25
CA THR A 262 -3.52 -5.03 -19.34
C THR A 262 -2.62 -6.16 -18.88
N PRO A 263 -1.73 -6.69 -19.75
CA PRO A 263 -0.81 -7.75 -19.40
C PRO A 263 0.30 -7.22 -18.49
N LEU A 264 0.47 -7.89 -17.36
CA LEU A 264 1.39 -7.57 -16.29
C LEU A 264 2.41 -8.69 -16.12
N LYS A 265 3.70 -8.34 -16.11
CA LYS A 265 4.77 -9.28 -15.78
C LYS A 265 5.17 -9.11 -14.32
N PHE A 266 5.15 -10.19 -13.56
CA PHE A 266 5.69 -10.18 -12.21
C PHE A 266 7.16 -9.75 -12.22
N HIS A 267 7.53 -8.84 -11.34
CA HIS A 267 8.87 -8.26 -11.29
C HIS A 267 9.59 -8.64 -9.98
N ASP A 268 9.03 -8.25 -8.84
CA ASP A 268 9.62 -8.47 -7.52
C ASP A 268 8.54 -8.52 -6.42
N VAL A 269 8.88 -9.20 -5.32
CA VAL A 269 8.15 -9.09 -4.05
C VAL A 269 8.95 -8.22 -3.09
N ILE A 270 8.28 -7.26 -2.47
CA ILE A 270 8.90 -6.31 -1.54
C ILE A 270 8.27 -6.49 -0.18
N TRP A 271 9.09 -6.81 0.82
CA TRP A 271 8.66 -6.76 2.21
C TRP A 271 8.64 -5.31 2.69
N LYS A 272 7.44 -4.79 2.98
CA LYS A 272 7.23 -3.43 3.50
C LYS A 272 6.83 -3.50 4.97
N HIS A 273 7.86 -3.67 5.81
CA HIS A 273 7.79 -3.66 7.28
C HIS A 273 7.00 -4.80 7.93
N TYR A 274 5.70 -4.92 7.64
CA TYR A 274 4.82 -5.99 8.15
C TYR A 274 3.92 -6.59 7.07
N PHE A 275 4.10 -6.23 5.79
CA PHE A 275 3.32 -6.81 4.69
C PHE A 275 4.11 -6.90 3.39
N TYR A 276 3.72 -7.83 2.52
CA TYR A 276 4.26 -7.93 1.17
C TYR A 276 3.54 -7.01 0.18
N ILE A 277 4.33 -6.37 -0.67
CA ILE A 277 3.91 -5.71 -1.90
C ILE A 277 4.40 -6.54 -3.08
N TYR A 278 3.51 -6.77 -4.03
CA TYR A 278 3.81 -7.44 -5.28
C TYR A 278 3.90 -6.41 -6.37
N ARG A 279 5.08 -6.31 -6.98
CA ARG A 279 5.34 -5.34 -8.03
C ARG A 279 5.32 -6.04 -9.37
N PHE A 280 4.58 -5.44 -10.29
CA PHE A 280 4.40 -5.91 -11.65
C PHE A 280 4.80 -4.84 -12.64
N LYS A 281 5.31 -5.25 -13.79
CA LYS A 281 5.58 -4.38 -14.92
C LYS A 281 4.44 -4.46 -15.92
N ASP A 282 3.81 -3.33 -16.18
CA ASP A 282 2.88 -3.17 -17.31
C ASP A 282 3.66 -3.31 -18.62
N LEU A 283 3.24 -4.25 -19.46
CA LEU A 283 3.92 -4.57 -20.71
C LEU A 283 3.56 -3.62 -21.86
N PHE A 284 2.48 -2.84 -21.73
CA PHE A 284 2.13 -1.81 -22.70
C PHE A 284 2.93 -0.53 -22.49
N THR A 285 3.08 -0.13 -21.23
CA THR A 285 3.71 1.16 -20.88
C THR A 285 5.13 1.02 -20.34
N GLY A 286 5.51 -0.16 -19.86
CA GLY A 286 6.77 -0.41 -19.16
C GLY A 286 6.80 0.09 -17.71
N LYS A 287 5.70 0.67 -17.21
CA LYS A 287 5.60 1.20 -15.84
C LYS A 287 5.48 0.09 -14.81
N LEU A 288 5.90 0.37 -13.59
CA LEU A 288 5.76 -0.54 -12.46
C LEU A 288 4.50 -0.21 -11.67
N HIS A 289 3.79 -1.24 -11.25
CA HIS A 289 2.55 -1.19 -10.48
C HIS A 289 2.71 -2.03 -9.21
N ASP A 290 2.37 -1.44 -8.07
CA ASP A 290 2.51 -2.06 -6.74
C ASP A 290 1.13 -2.44 -6.22
N PHE A 291 0.91 -3.74 -5.99
CA PHE A 291 -0.32 -4.27 -5.42
C PHE A 291 -0.08 -4.82 -4.01
N LYS A 292 -0.94 -4.43 -3.06
CA LYS A 292 -1.01 -5.09 -1.75
C LYS A 292 -1.65 -6.46 -1.93
N PHE A 293 -1.26 -7.43 -1.09
CA PHE A 293 -1.81 -8.78 -1.11
C PHE A 293 -3.36 -8.82 -1.23
N ASN A 294 -4.05 -8.06 -0.38
CA ASN A 294 -5.53 -8.07 -0.32
C ASN A 294 -6.19 -7.56 -1.62
N LYS A 295 -5.47 -6.79 -2.44
CA LYS A 295 -5.93 -6.24 -3.72
C LYS A 295 -5.47 -7.07 -4.93
N LEU A 296 -4.76 -8.18 -4.70
CA LEU A 296 -4.38 -9.09 -5.79
C LEU A 296 -5.57 -9.79 -6.43
N GLN A 297 -6.75 -9.78 -5.81
CA GLN A 297 -7.97 -10.31 -6.44
C GLN A 297 -8.34 -9.55 -7.74
N ASP A 298 -7.87 -8.30 -7.88
CA ASP A 298 -8.03 -7.49 -9.09
C ASP A 298 -7.09 -7.94 -10.22
N VAL A 299 -6.12 -8.81 -9.91
CA VAL A 299 -5.10 -9.33 -10.82
C VAL A 299 -5.31 -10.83 -11.02
N THR A 300 -5.69 -11.23 -12.22
CA THR A 300 -5.93 -12.66 -12.53
C THR A 300 -4.67 -13.29 -13.12
N GLN A 301 -4.20 -14.37 -12.51
CA GLN A 301 -3.16 -15.23 -13.11
C GLN A 301 -3.75 -16.01 -14.28
N THR A 302 -3.02 -16.14 -15.39
CA THR A 302 -3.33 -17.12 -16.42
C THR A 302 -2.32 -18.25 -16.41
N ASP A 303 -2.82 -19.49 -16.41
CA ASP A 303 -2.02 -20.67 -16.71
C ASP A 303 -2.11 -21.08 -18.19
N ARG A 304 -2.83 -20.28 -19.01
CA ARG A 304 -3.12 -20.62 -20.42
C ARG A 304 -1.99 -20.29 -21.39
N VAL A 305 -0.96 -19.55 -20.99
CA VAL A 305 0.19 -19.29 -21.87
C VAL A 305 1.29 -20.27 -21.52
N ASN A 306 1.75 -21.01 -22.53
CA ASN A 306 2.96 -21.82 -22.40
C ASN A 306 4.11 -20.90 -21.92
N PRO A 307 4.80 -21.22 -20.81
CA PRO A 307 5.95 -20.46 -20.33
C PRO A 307 6.99 -20.19 -21.43
N ASN A 308 7.16 -21.11 -22.38
CA ASN A 308 8.05 -20.96 -23.53
C ASN A 308 7.57 -19.90 -24.53
N THR A 309 6.25 -19.70 -24.67
CA THR A 309 5.66 -18.63 -25.47
C THR A 309 5.82 -17.27 -24.77
N LEU A 310 5.73 -17.24 -23.43
CA LEU A 310 6.06 -16.04 -22.66
C LEU A 310 7.56 -15.71 -22.79
N GLU A 311 8.44 -16.71 -22.69
CA GLU A 311 9.87 -16.51 -22.89
C GLU A 311 10.20 -16.11 -24.34
N SER A 312 9.54 -16.64 -25.36
CA SER A 312 9.75 -16.15 -26.73
C SER A 312 9.23 -14.72 -26.93
N ILE A 313 8.13 -14.36 -26.25
CA ILE A 313 7.61 -12.98 -26.19
C ILE A 313 8.53 -12.06 -25.35
N PHE A 314 9.24 -12.53 -24.34
CA PHE A 314 9.98 -11.64 -23.42
C PHE A 314 11.50 -11.69 -23.55
N ASN A 315 12.04 -12.83 -23.99
CA ASN A 315 13.47 -13.14 -24.12
C ASN A 315 13.85 -13.53 -25.57
N GLY A 316 12.88 -13.59 -26.49
CA GLY A 316 13.12 -13.96 -27.88
C GLY A 316 14.15 -13.04 -28.53
N THR A 317 15.27 -13.63 -28.93
CA THR A 317 16.33 -13.07 -29.78
C THR A 317 15.87 -12.67 -31.19
N ASP A 318 14.58 -12.88 -31.50
CA ASP A 318 13.96 -12.65 -32.81
C ASP A 318 13.50 -11.19 -33.04
N PHE A 319 14.17 -10.22 -32.42
CA PHE A 319 14.04 -8.85 -32.92
C PHE A 319 14.67 -8.79 -34.30
N GLN A 320 13.85 -8.55 -35.32
CA GLN A 320 14.37 -8.41 -36.67
C GLN A 320 15.07 -7.04 -36.79
N TYR A 321 16.39 -7.07 -36.67
CA TYR A 321 17.27 -5.90 -36.87
C TYR A 321 17.56 -5.61 -38.36
N LYS A 322 17.23 -6.55 -39.26
CA LYS A 322 17.51 -6.40 -40.69
C LYS A 322 16.71 -5.22 -41.26
N GLN A 323 17.42 -4.35 -42.00
CA GLN A 323 16.97 -3.17 -42.74
C GLN A 323 15.44 -3.03 -42.78
N VAL A 324 14.88 -2.41 -41.74
CA VAL A 324 13.42 -2.25 -41.55
C VAL A 324 12.78 -1.62 -42.81
N LEU A 325 13.49 -0.67 -43.43
CA LEU A 325 13.09 -0.07 -44.71
C LEU A 325 12.95 -1.08 -45.86
N GLY A 326 13.82 -2.09 -45.94
CA GLY A 326 13.74 -3.14 -46.96
C GLY A 326 12.57 -4.09 -46.71
N PHE A 327 12.30 -4.45 -45.45
CA PHE A 327 11.19 -5.36 -45.11
C PHE A 327 9.82 -4.77 -45.43
N PHE A 328 9.58 -3.53 -45.01
CA PHE A 328 8.31 -2.82 -45.29
C PHE A 328 8.17 -2.36 -46.76
N LYS A 329 9.26 -2.36 -47.55
CA LYS A 329 9.24 -2.11 -49.00
C LYS A 329 8.96 -3.37 -49.83
N VAL A 330 9.43 -4.53 -49.37
CA VAL A 330 9.41 -5.80 -50.13
C VAL A 330 8.16 -6.65 -49.84
N GLU A 331 7.63 -6.60 -48.62
CA GLU A 331 6.43 -7.36 -48.27
C GLU A 331 5.12 -6.66 -48.68
N LYS A 332 4.10 -7.44 -49.04
CA LYS A 332 2.76 -6.92 -49.41
C LYS A 332 2.12 -6.25 -48.19
N ARG A 333 1.43 -5.12 -48.40
CA ARG A 333 0.70 -4.36 -47.34
C ARG A 333 -0.20 -5.24 -46.46
N THR A 334 -0.82 -6.26 -47.07
CA THR A 334 -1.67 -7.26 -46.42
C THR A 334 -0.98 -8.08 -45.32
N ASN A 335 0.35 -8.07 -45.25
CA ASN A 335 1.09 -8.78 -44.20
C ASN A 335 1.10 -8.04 -42.87
N PHE A 336 0.81 -6.73 -42.87
CA PHE A 336 0.95 -5.85 -41.70
C PHE A 336 -0.37 -5.31 -41.18
N GLU A 337 -1.24 -4.89 -42.09
CA GLU A 337 -2.53 -4.29 -41.76
C GLU A 337 -3.40 -5.27 -40.97
N GLY A 338 -4.04 -4.76 -39.93
CA GLY A 338 -4.88 -5.54 -39.03
C GLY A 338 -4.13 -6.43 -38.04
N LYS A 339 -2.81 -6.27 -37.89
CA LYS A 339 -1.98 -7.08 -36.98
C LYS A 339 -1.25 -6.24 -35.94
N TRP A 340 -0.87 -6.94 -34.87
CA TRP A 340 -0.15 -6.37 -33.73
C TRP A 340 1.35 -6.55 -33.87
N PHE A 341 2.09 -5.48 -33.59
CA PHE A 341 3.55 -5.46 -33.63
C PHE A 341 4.13 -4.79 -32.40
N GLU A 342 5.25 -5.32 -31.92
CA GLU A 342 6.14 -4.64 -31.00
C GLU A 342 7.24 -3.95 -31.81
N ILE A 343 7.48 -2.68 -31.54
CA ILE A 343 8.50 -1.87 -32.23
C ILE A 343 9.43 -1.18 -31.23
N GLU A 344 10.71 -1.08 -31.58
CA GLU A 344 11.65 -0.14 -30.96
C GLU A 344 11.73 1.13 -31.81
N TYR A 345 11.25 2.24 -31.25
CA TYR A 345 11.10 3.51 -31.97
C TYR A 345 11.96 4.62 -31.39
N SER A 346 12.67 5.32 -32.28
CA SER A 346 13.46 6.53 -31.98
C SER A 346 12.62 7.78 -32.24
N ASP A 347 12.40 8.61 -31.22
CA ASP A 347 11.68 9.87 -31.41
C ASP A 347 12.55 10.96 -32.09
N LYS A 348 12.05 12.21 -32.16
CA LYS A 348 12.79 13.33 -32.75
C LYS A 348 14.06 13.71 -31.95
N ASN A 349 14.11 13.36 -30.67
CA ASN A 349 15.19 13.66 -29.74
C ASN A 349 16.08 12.42 -29.49
N GLU A 350 16.02 11.43 -30.38
CA GLU A 350 16.76 10.17 -30.30
C GLU A 350 16.48 9.34 -29.03
N ARG A 351 15.35 9.60 -28.36
CA ARG A 351 14.94 8.78 -27.21
C ARG A 351 14.27 7.52 -27.72
N TYR A 352 14.68 6.42 -27.11
CA TYR A 352 14.23 5.08 -27.45
C TYR A 352 12.97 4.73 -26.66
N SER A 353 12.02 4.07 -27.33
CA SER A 353 10.81 3.56 -26.69
C SER A 353 10.40 2.23 -27.29
N LYS A 354 10.02 1.28 -26.44
CA LYS A 354 9.34 0.04 -26.85
C LYS A 354 7.84 0.30 -26.89
N ARG A 355 7.17 -0.16 -27.95
CA ARG A 355 5.74 0.11 -28.16
C ARG A 355 5.05 -1.09 -28.76
N ILE A 356 3.86 -1.40 -28.27
CA ILE A 356 2.93 -2.31 -28.94
C ILE A 356 1.95 -1.46 -29.76
N ILE A 357 1.86 -1.76 -31.05
CA ILE A 357 1.05 -1.04 -32.03
C ILE A 357 0.14 -2.00 -32.80
N TYR A 358 -1.06 -1.52 -33.13
CA TYR A 358 -1.97 -2.17 -34.07
C TYR A 358 -1.93 -1.40 -35.38
N ILE A 359 -1.44 -2.03 -36.44
CA ILE A 359 -1.26 -1.35 -37.73
C ILE A 359 -2.60 -1.27 -38.46
N ASP A 360 -3.03 -0.04 -38.70
CA ASP A 360 -4.24 0.29 -39.47
C ASP A 360 -3.88 0.37 -40.97
N GLU A 361 -2.89 1.19 -41.32
CA GLU A 361 -2.56 1.47 -42.72
C GLU A 361 -1.06 1.76 -42.92
N LEU A 362 -0.54 1.33 -44.07
CA LEU A 362 0.77 1.75 -44.60
C LEU A 362 0.62 2.89 -45.61
N ILE A 363 1.12 4.07 -45.24
CA ILE A 363 1.04 5.30 -46.03
C ILE A 363 2.36 5.55 -46.75
N SER A 364 2.29 5.85 -48.04
CA SER A 364 3.42 6.29 -48.85
C SER A 364 3.22 7.76 -49.22
N GLU A 365 3.95 8.66 -48.57
CA GLU A 365 4.01 10.07 -48.97
C GLU A 365 5.02 10.21 -50.12
N LYS A 366 4.51 10.54 -51.31
CA LYS A 366 5.36 10.97 -52.43
C LYS A 366 6.04 12.29 -52.06
N ALA A 367 7.34 12.41 -52.29
CA ALA A 367 7.98 13.71 -52.28
C ALA A 367 7.35 14.59 -53.39
N GLU A 368 7.14 15.88 -53.15
CA GLU A 368 6.63 16.81 -54.17
C GLU A 368 7.46 16.67 -55.47
N GLY A 369 6.84 16.12 -56.52
CA GLY A 369 7.45 15.76 -57.80
C GLY A 369 6.91 14.44 -58.37
N ASP A 370 6.38 14.48 -59.60
CA ASP A 370 5.61 13.41 -60.26
C ASP A 370 6.38 12.13 -60.66
N LYS A 371 7.53 11.82 -60.05
CA LYS A 371 8.23 10.54 -60.28
C LYS A 371 8.56 9.85 -58.96
N PRO A 372 8.27 8.53 -58.84
CA PRO A 372 8.67 7.77 -57.66
C PRO A 372 10.19 7.83 -57.54
N SER A 373 10.67 8.44 -56.47
CA SER A 373 12.08 8.43 -56.11
C SER A 373 12.27 7.49 -54.92
N ASP A 374 13.48 6.96 -54.74
CA ASP A 374 13.85 6.15 -53.57
C ASP A 374 13.64 6.85 -52.21
N LYS A 375 13.25 8.12 -52.22
CA LYS A 375 13.02 9.01 -51.07
C LYS A 375 11.54 9.09 -50.61
N ASP A 376 10.64 8.26 -51.13
CA ASP A 376 9.26 8.20 -50.62
C ASP A 376 9.26 7.95 -49.11
N ARG A 377 8.53 8.81 -48.38
CA ARG A 377 8.43 8.70 -46.92
C ARG A 377 7.37 7.67 -46.59
N LEU A 378 7.82 6.49 -46.18
CA LEU A 378 6.93 5.46 -45.67
C LEU A 378 6.56 5.73 -44.21
N LEU A 379 5.27 5.80 -43.95
CA LEU A 379 4.65 6.00 -42.65
C LEU A 379 3.74 4.81 -42.32
N ILE A 380 3.66 4.48 -41.04
CA ILE A 380 2.68 3.54 -40.48
C ILE A 380 1.66 4.34 -39.68
N LYS A 381 0.38 4.26 -40.05
CA LYS A 381 -0.73 4.69 -39.20
C LYS A 381 -1.11 3.52 -38.29
N ALA A 382 -1.02 3.72 -36.98
CA ALA A 382 -1.29 2.64 -36.02
C ALA A 382 -1.81 3.15 -34.68
N ASN A 383 -2.67 2.37 -34.04
CA ASN A 383 -3.05 2.59 -32.65
C ASN A 383 -1.90 2.19 -31.73
N CYS A 384 -1.58 3.01 -30.73
CA CYS A 384 -0.44 2.78 -29.85
C CYS A 384 -0.88 2.59 -28.39
N LEU A 385 -0.56 1.43 -27.79
CA LEU A 385 -0.97 1.14 -26.41
C LEU A 385 -0.23 2.00 -25.37
N LEU A 386 1.02 2.40 -25.66
CA LEU A 386 1.74 3.39 -24.87
C LEU A 386 1.02 4.77 -24.82
N ARG A 387 0.10 5.01 -25.77
CA ARG A 387 -0.73 6.22 -25.88
C ARG A 387 -2.22 5.90 -25.71
N ASN A 388 -2.54 4.85 -24.95
CA ASN A 388 -3.91 4.48 -24.59
C ASN A 388 -4.81 4.28 -25.82
N GLY A 389 -4.32 3.59 -26.85
CA GLY A 389 -5.11 3.24 -28.04
C GLY A 389 -5.23 4.33 -29.10
N ALA A 390 -4.66 5.52 -28.86
CA ALA A 390 -4.73 6.63 -29.82
C ALA A 390 -3.92 6.35 -31.10
N VAL A 391 -4.38 6.89 -32.24
CA VAL A 391 -3.75 6.78 -33.56
C VAL A 391 -2.47 7.61 -33.59
N ARG A 392 -1.38 7.02 -34.11
CA ARG A 392 -0.10 7.69 -34.30
C ARG A 392 0.50 7.33 -35.65
N HIS A 393 1.30 8.25 -36.17
CA HIS A 393 2.03 8.08 -37.42
C HIS A 393 3.51 7.82 -37.13
N PHE A 394 3.99 6.66 -37.53
CA PHE A 394 5.37 6.22 -37.30
C PHE A 394 6.16 6.25 -38.61
N LYS A 395 7.25 7.01 -38.63
CA LYS A 395 8.24 6.93 -39.72
C LYS A 395 8.95 5.59 -39.68
N ILE A 396 8.87 4.81 -40.75
CA ILE A 396 9.53 3.50 -40.83
C ILE A 396 11.03 3.63 -40.64
N SER A 397 11.64 4.69 -41.16
CA SER A 397 13.07 4.99 -40.99
C SER A 397 13.53 5.18 -39.54
N ARG A 398 12.59 5.33 -38.60
CA ARG A 398 12.86 5.51 -37.16
C ARG A 398 12.51 4.29 -36.31
N ILE A 399 11.98 3.25 -36.93
CA ILE A 399 11.81 1.93 -36.33
C ILE A 399 13.16 1.23 -36.44
N LYS A 400 13.76 0.89 -35.29
CA LYS A 400 15.07 0.26 -35.21
C LYS A 400 14.98 -1.25 -35.32
N SER A 401 13.92 -1.81 -34.75
CA SER A 401 13.63 -3.23 -34.75
C SER A 401 12.13 -3.41 -34.56
N TYR A 402 11.61 -4.55 -35.00
CA TYR A 402 10.22 -4.92 -34.83
C TYR A 402 10.06 -6.43 -34.68
N ARG A 403 8.90 -6.82 -34.15
CA ARG A 403 8.46 -8.21 -34.01
C ARG A 403 6.95 -8.29 -34.12
N ARG A 404 6.41 -9.29 -34.81
CA ARG A 404 4.97 -9.58 -34.77
C ARG A 404 4.59 -10.11 -33.39
N VAL A 405 3.56 -9.54 -32.78
CA VAL A 405 3.02 -10.05 -31.52
C VAL A 405 2.26 -11.35 -31.82
N PRO A 406 2.53 -12.46 -31.12
CA PRO A 406 1.83 -13.72 -31.35
C PRO A 406 0.33 -13.58 -31.14
N ASP A 407 -0.47 -14.19 -32.02
CA ASP A 407 -1.93 -14.09 -31.96
C ASP A 407 -2.47 -14.63 -30.61
N GLU A 408 -1.85 -15.69 -30.07
CA GLU A 408 -2.15 -16.21 -28.73
C GLU A 408 -2.04 -15.13 -27.64
N PHE A 409 -1.04 -14.25 -27.71
CA PHE A 409 -0.87 -13.17 -26.74
C PHE A 409 -1.92 -12.07 -26.92
N VAL A 410 -2.31 -11.79 -28.17
CA VAL A 410 -3.36 -10.80 -28.50
C VAL A 410 -4.70 -11.18 -27.88
N GLU A 411 -5.06 -12.47 -27.93
CA GLU A 411 -6.33 -12.98 -27.39
C GLU A 411 -6.55 -12.71 -25.90
N TYR A 412 -5.49 -12.42 -25.14
CA TYR A 412 -5.61 -12.13 -23.72
C TYR A 412 -6.08 -10.71 -23.44
N PHE A 413 -5.64 -9.76 -24.25
CA PHE A 413 -5.94 -8.35 -24.02
C PHE A 413 -7.01 -7.83 -24.99
N VAL A 414 -7.20 -8.47 -26.15
CA VAL A 414 -8.33 -8.23 -27.06
C VAL A 414 -9.30 -9.40 -26.95
N PRO A 415 -10.50 -9.22 -26.39
CA PRO A 415 -11.47 -10.31 -26.31
C PRO A 415 -11.93 -10.75 -27.70
N LYS A 416 -12.02 -12.07 -27.91
CA LYS A 416 -12.73 -12.63 -29.06
C LYS A 416 -14.21 -12.24 -28.96
N LYS A 417 -14.78 -11.76 -30.08
CA LYS A 417 -16.21 -11.50 -30.20
C LYS A 417 -17.02 -12.78 -30.02
#